data_AF-A0A966HS01-F1
#
_entry.id   AF-A0A966HS01-F1
#
_cell.length_a   1.000
_cell.length_b   1.000
_cell.length_c   1.000
_cell.angle_alpha   90.00
_cell.angle_beta   90.00
_cell.angle_gamma   90.00
#
_symmetry.space_group_name_H-M   'P 1'
#
loop_
_entity.id
_entity.type
_entity.pdbx_description
1 polymer ?
#
loop_
_entity_poly.entity_id
_entity_poly.type
_entity_poly.pdbx_seq_one_letter_code
_entity_poly.pdbx_strand_id
1 'polypeptide(L)'
;MRTSRRARKENFHPLFFWLWAITLLVILLVSNSALVSLSISAGAIALVLMKPSNTYWYQSFRWSIRLAALAFTLRMAFGVIIGVPMPGRVLFTIPDITLPDLFVGIRLGGDVTSQRLISAFHEASLLVALILIFAAASALSNPHEFLRVLPRKYYGIGLATVIASSVAPQSARSIQRVRAARRLRGENSTGIASYRKVGIPVLEESLERSIDLAASLESRGYGYFPNPSRYRPHIWRLRETLALAGPIYALIFLLLLPAVSGVLLAGLLLFAVITPGLIS
;
A
#
# COMPACT_ATOMS: atom_id res chain seq x y z
N MET A 1 2.25 -2.15 -42.85
CA MET A 1 3.11 -1.94 -41.66
C MET A 1 2.68 -0.67 -40.92
N ARG A 2 1.81 -0.79 -39.90
CA ARG A 2 1.53 0.31 -38.97
C ARG A 2 2.49 0.18 -37.79
N THR A 3 3.58 0.93 -37.80
CA THR A 3 4.45 1.07 -36.65
C THR A 3 3.70 1.88 -35.59
N SER A 4 2.97 1.18 -34.72
CA SER A 4 2.53 1.78 -33.47
C SER A 4 3.79 2.16 -32.68
N ARG A 5 4.24 3.42 -32.80
CA ARG A 5 5.12 4.04 -31.81
C ARG A 5 4.35 3.99 -30.50
N ARG A 6 4.50 2.89 -29.75
CA ARG A 6 4.15 2.88 -28.32
C ARG A 6 5.05 3.94 -27.72
N ALA A 7 4.50 5.14 -27.52
CA ALA A 7 5.13 6.16 -26.69
C ALA A 7 5.60 5.43 -25.45
N ARG A 8 6.92 5.39 -25.25
CA ARG A 8 7.53 4.76 -24.09
C ARG A 8 6.96 5.52 -22.91
N LYS A 9 5.92 4.98 -22.25
CA LYS A 9 5.38 5.54 -21.00
C LYS A 9 6.59 5.64 -20.09
N GLU A 10 7.02 6.88 -19.84
CA GLU A 10 8.22 7.12 -19.07
C GLU A 10 7.86 6.87 -17.62
N ASN A 11 8.14 5.65 -17.15
CA ASN A 11 7.85 5.28 -15.78
C ASN A 11 8.72 6.12 -14.85
N PHE A 12 8.10 6.61 -13.77
CA PHE A 12 8.83 7.21 -12.65
C PHE A 12 9.70 6.13 -12.02
N HIS A 13 10.78 6.56 -11.37
CA HIS A 13 11.60 5.68 -10.57
C HIS A 13 10.75 4.98 -9.50
N PRO A 14 10.86 3.66 -9.29
CA PRO A 14 9.95 2.89 -8.43
C PRO A 14 9.89 3.37 -6.97
N LEU A 15 10.99 3.93 -6.46
CA LEU A 15 11.06 4.49 -5.10
C LEU A 15 10.33 5.82 -4.94
N PHE A 16 10.06 6.54 -6.04
CA PHE A 16 9.50 7.89 -6.00
C PHE A 16 8.17 7.93 -5.24
N PHE A 17 7.21 7.08 -5.62
CA PHE A 17 5.88 7.07 -5.00
C PHE A 17 5.90 6.60 -3.54
N TRP A 18 6.89 5.79 -3.16
CA TRP A 18 7.09 5.39 -1.76
C TRP A 18 7.69 6.50 -0.93
N LEU A 19 8.71 7.21 -1.43
CA LEU A 19 9.25 8.40 -0.75
C LEU A 19 8.17 9.47 -0.62
N TRP A 20 7.41 9.72 -1.69
CA TRP A 20 6.26 10.63 -1.69
C TRP A 20 5.23 10.24 -0.63
N ALA A 21 4.86 8.96 -0.54
CA ALA A 21 3.93 8.46 0.46
C ALA A 21 4.46 8.61 1.90
N ILE A 22 5.75 8.32 2.13
CA ILE A 22 6.39 8.51 3.44
C ILE A 22 6.37 9.97 3.84
N THR A 23 6.73 10.89 2.94
CA THR A 23 6.68 12.33 3.21
C THR A 23 5.26 12.78 3.58
N LEU A 24 4.24 12.34 2.83
CA LEU A 24 2.85 12.66 3.14
C LEU A 24 2.38 12.05 4.46
N LEU A 25 2.83 10.84 4.79
CA LEU A 25 2.50 10.18 6.04
C LEU A 25 3.09 10.93 7.24
N VAL A 26 4.34 11.41 7.14
CA VAL A 26 4.94 12.25 8.18
C VAL A 26 4.17 13.55 8.35
N ILE A 27 3.81 14.22 7.24
CA ILE A 27 2.99 15.45 7.27
C ILE A 27 1.64 15.18 7.96
N LEU A 28 0.98 14.08 7.61
CA LEU A 28 -0.31 13.69 8.15
C LEU A 28 -0.24 13.49 9.67
N LEU A 29 0.78 12.78 10.15
CA LEU A 29 0.96 12.50 11.58
C LEU A 29 1.35 13.74 12.38
N VAL A 30 2.23 14.60 11.84
CA VAL A 30 2.66 15.83 12.52
C VAL A 30 1.55 16.88 12.56
N SER A 31 0.78 17.01 11.49
CA SER A 31 -0.28 18.04 11.41
C SER A 31 -1.51 17.71 12.26
N ASN A 32 -1.85 16.42 12.41
CA ASN A 32 -3.03 15.94 13.16
C ASN A 32 -4.34 16.72 12.87
N SER A 33 -4.52 17.19 11.63
CA SER A 33 -5.63 18.06 11.22
C SER A 33 -6.52 17.37 10.18
N ALA A 34 -7.85 17.49 10.35
CA ALA A 34 -8.79 16.90 9.38
C ALA A 34 -8.64 17.52 7.99
N LEU A 35 -8.46 18.84 7.91
CA LEU A 35 -8.35 19.54 6.63
C LEU A 35 -7.17 19.01 5.80
N VAL A 36 -6.04 18.77 6.46
CA VAL A 36 -4.84 18.19 5.84
C VAL A 36 -5.08 16.74 5.42
N SER A 37 -5.75 15.95 6.26
CA SER A 37 -6.08 14.56 5.91
C SER A 37 -7.01 14.46 4.69
N LEU A 38 -7.99 15.37 4.59
CA LEU A 38 -8.91 15.46 3.46
C LEU A 38 -8.20 15.94 2.19
N SER A 39 -7.32 16.93 2.29
CA SER A 39 -6.58 17.43 1.11
C SER A 39 -5.63 16.37 0.54
N ILE A 40 -4.92 15.64 1.40
CA ILE A 40 -4.06 14.52 0.99
C ILE A 40 -4.89 13.39 0.37
N SER A 41 -6.02 13.03 0.97
CA SER A 41 -6.93 12.01 0.44
C SER A 41 -7.45 12.38 -0.94
N ALA A 42 -7.94 13.60 -1.10
CA ALA A 42 -8.47 14.11 -2.37
C ALA A 42 -7.37 14.17 -3.44
N GLY A 43 -6.19 14.68 -3.09
CA GLY A 43 -5.05 14.74 -4.01
C GLY A 43 -4.54 13.36 -4.42
N ALA A 44 -4.51 12.39 -3.50
CA ALA A 44 -4.10 11.02 -3.80
C ALA A 44 -5.08 10.34 -4.78
N ILE A 45 -6.38 10.52 -4.56
CA ILE A 45 -7.42 10.04 -5.49
C ILE A 45 -7.26 10.73 -6.85
N ALA A 46 -7.12 12.05 -6.89
CA ALA A 46 -6.96 12.81 -8.12
C ALA A 46 -5.72 12.34 -8.91
N LEU A 47 -4.57 12.19 -8.23
CA LEU A 47 -3.33 11.72 -8.84
C LEU A 47 -3.50 10.33 -9.49
N VAL A 48 -4.19 9.42 -8.82
CA VAL A 48 -4.46 8.07 -9.36
C VAL A 48 -5.39 8.13 -10.56
N LEU A 49 -6.43 8.96 -10.51
CA LEU A 49 -7.37 9.14 -11.62
C LEU A 49 -6.72 9.79 -12.85
N MET A 50 -5.75 10.70 -12.67
CA MET A 50 -4.99 11.31 -13.77
C MET A 50 -4.07 10.31 -14.49
N LYS A 51 -3.70 9.19 -13.86
CA LYS A 51 -2.86 8.14 -14.45
C LYS A 51 -3.60 6.81 -14.56
N PRO A 52 -4.64 6.72 -15.42
CA PRO A 52 -5.29 5.45 -15.66
C PRO A 52 -4.27 4.46 -16.24
N SER A 53 -4.16 3.32 -15.58
CA SER A 53 -3.36 2.20 -16.07
C SER A 53 -4.23 0.95 -16.07
N ASN A 54 -4.11 0.13 -17.11
CA ASN A 54 -4.84 -1.14 -17.19
C ASN A 54 -4.15 -2.25 -16.39
N THR A 55 -3.42 -1.88 -15.35
CA THR A 55 -2.67 -2.82 -14.51
C THR A 55 -3.57 -3.31 -13.39
N TYR A 56 -3.43 -4.58 -12.98
CA TYR A 56 -4.15 -5.16 -11.84
C TYR A 56 -4.10 -4.26 -10.58
N TRP A 57 -2.96 -3.63 -10.31
CA TRP A 57 -2.76 -2.72 -9.17
C TRP A 57 -3.68 -1.50 -9.16
N TYR A 58 -4.07 -0.98 -10.33
CA TYR A 58 -5.05 0.11 -10.42
C TYR A 58 -6.46 -0.37 -10.05
N GLN A 59 -6.80 -1.62 -10.40
CA GLN A 59 -8.09 -2.20 -10.00
C GLN A 59 -8.16 -2.41 -8.48
N SER A 60 -7.04 -2.76 -7.84
CA SER A 60 -6.94 -2.83 -6.37
C SER A 60 -7.21 -1.49 -5.69
N PHE A 61 -6.87 -0.36 -6.32
CA PHE A 61 -7.16 0.97 -5.75
C PHE A 61 -8.66 1.20 -5.53
N ARG A 62 -9.52 0.72 -6.42
CA ARG A 62 -10.98 0.81 -6.25
C ARG A 62 -11.45 0.07 -5.00
N TRP A 63 -10.82 -1.07 -4.69
CA TRP A 63 -11.08 -1.80 -3.45
C TRP A 63 -10.57 -1.06 -2.22
N SER A 64 -9.41 -0.40 -2.32
CA SER A 64 -8.88 0.44 -1.25
C SER A 64 -9.80 1.61 -0.91
N ILE A 65 -10.43 2.26 -1.90
CA ILE A 65 -11.44 3.31 -1.65
C ILE A 65 -12.62 2.75 -0.87
N ARG A 66 -13.14 1.57 -1.27
CA ARG A 66 -14.24 0.91 -0.54
C ARG A 66 -13.83 0.56 0.89
N LEU A 67 -12.61 0.08 1.09
CA LEU A 67 -12.06 -0.22 2.41
C LEU A 67 -11.93 1.05 3.26
N ALA A 68 -11.44 2.16 2.68
CA ALA A 68 -11.36 3.44 3.37
C ALA A 68 -12.75 3.97 3.75
N ALA A 69 -13.74 3.88 2.85
CA ALA A 69 -15.12 4.26 3.15
C ALA A 69 -15.76 3.38 4.24
N LEU A 70 -15.51 2.07 4.19
CA LEU A 70 -15.94 1.13 5.23
C LEU A 70 -15.30 1.48 6.57
N ALA A 71 -13.99 1.73 6.61
CA ALA A 71 -13.26 2.08 7.81
C ALA A 71 -13.73 3.42 8.40
N PHE A 72 -14.01 4.42 7.56
CA PHE A 72 -14.62 5.68 7.98
C PHE A 72 -15.99 5.45 8.63
N THR A 73 -16.85 4.68 7.96
CA THR A 73 -18.21 4.38 8.43
C THR A 73 -18.18 3.64 9.76
N LEU A 74 -17.34 2.61 9.89
CA LEU A 74 -17.14 1.88 11.13
C LEU A 74 -16.58 2.78 12.23
N ARG A 75 -15.60 3.63 11.92
CA ARG A 75 -15.01 4.55 12.91
C ARG A 75 -16.04 5.56 13.42
N MET A 76 -16.88 6.09 12.54
CA MET A 76 -17.99 6.97 12.94
C MET A 76 -19.07 6.23 13.71
N ALA A 77 -19.43 5.01 13.32
CA ALA A 77 -20.36 4.17 14.07
C ALA A 77 -19.84 3.92 15.49
N PHE A 78 -18.56 3.56 15.66
CA PHE A 78 -17.94 3.45 16.98
C PHE A 78 -17.89 4.79 17.72
N GLY A 79 -17.68 5.89 16.99
CA GLY A 79 -17.71 7.25 17.54
C GLY A 79 -19.04 7.61 18.18
N VAL A 80 -20.14 7.12 17.60
CA VAL A 80 -21.52 7.35 18.03
C VAL A 80 -21.99 6.34 19.07
N ILE A 81 -21.65 5.06 18.89
CA ILE A 81 -22.11 3.95 19.76
C ILE A 81 -21.36 3.93 21.10
N ILE A 82 -20.07 4.28 21.11
CA ILE A 82 -19.27 4.30 22.33
C ILE A 82 -19.43 5.69 22.97
N GLY A 83 -20.21 5.72 24.05
CA GLY A 83 -20.49 6.93 24.82
C GLY A 83 -19.27 7.36 25.63
N VAL A 84 -18.38 8.11 25.01
CA VAL A 84 -17.30 8.82 25.70
C VAL A 84 -17.85 10.18 26.13
N PRO A 85 -18.01 10.46 27.44
CA PRO A 85 -18.51 11.74 27.91
C PRO A 85 -17.55 12.85 27.49
N MET A 86 -17.98 13.69 26.55
CA MET A 86 -17.27 14.90 26.15
C MET A 86 -18.16 16.10 26.44
N PRO A 87 -17.67 17.13 27.14
CA PRO A 87 -18.44 18.35 27.38
C PRO A 87 -18.80 19.00 26.05
N GLY A 88 -20.09 19.25 25.82
CA GLY A 88 -20.56 19.80 24.56
C GLY A 88 -22.05 19.85 24.39
N ARG A 89 -22.50 20.29 23.21
CA ARG A 89 -23.92 20.36 22.86
C ARG A 89 -24.41 18.95 22.52
N VAL A 90 -25.36 18.44 23.29
CA VAL A 90 -26.03 17.16 23.01
C VAL A 90 -26.92 17.31 21.79
N LEU A 91 -26.76 16.41 20.81
CA LEU A 91 -27.59 16.36 19.61
C LEU A 91 -28.72 15.35 19.77
N PHE A 92 -28.40 14.16 20.23
CA PHE A 92 -29.36 13.07 20.49
C PHE A 92 -28.80 12.12 21.54
N THR A 93 -29.68 11.36 22.18
CA THR A 93 -29.33 10.40 23.22
C THR A 93 -29.65 8.99 22.72
N ILE A 94 -28.70 8.07 22.90
CA ILE A 94 -28.88 6.66 22.60
C ILE A 94 -29.16 5.94 23.93
N PRO A 95 -30.12 4.99 23.98
CA PRO A 95 -30.36 4.22 25.18
C PRO A 95 -29.08 3.59 25.70
N ASP A 96 -28.78 3.87 26.95
CA ASP A 96 -27.61 3.36 27.65
C ASP A 96 -27.84 1.90 28.06
N ILE A 97 -26.93 1.03 27.60
CA ILE A 97 -26.96 -0.39 27.93
C ILE A 97 -25.90 -0.60 29.02
N THR A 98 -26.35 -0.99 30.22
CA THR A 98 -25.46 -1.39 31.31
C THR A 98 -24.80 -2.72 30.93
N LEU A 99 -23.50 -2.67 30.64
CA LEU A 99 -22.68 -3.85 30.39
C LEU A 99 -22.42 -4.63 31.70
N PRO A 100 -22.23 -5.96 31.63
CA PRO A 100 -21.81 -6.76 32.79
C PRO A 100 -20.47 -6.29 33.37
N ASP A 101 -20.21 -6.60 34.64
CA ASP A 101 -19.03 -6.19 35.43
C ASP A 101 -17.66 -6.55 34.83
N LEU A 102 -17.61 -7.27 33.71
CA LEU A 102 -16.39 -7.54 32.95
C LEU A 102 -15.94 -6.32 32.09
N PHE A 103 -16.83 -5.37 31.80
CA PHE A 103 -16.57 -4.20 30.95
C PHE A 103 -16.70 -2.87 31.72
N VAL A 104 -16.20 -2.84 32.97
CA VAL A 104 -16.16 -1.60 33.77
C VAL A 104 -15.37 -0.54 33.02
N GLY A 105 -16.02 0.59 32.71
CA GLY A 105 -15.39 1.74 32.04
C GLY A 105 -15.77 1.94 30.57
N ILE A 106 -16.49 0.99 29.94
CA ILE A 106 -17.04 1.17 28.59
C ILE A 106 -18.55 1.38 28.72
N ARG A 107 -19.05 2.53 28.28
CA ARG A 107 -20.50 2.79 28.20
C ARG A 107 -20.93 2.67 26.74
N LEU A 108 -21.87 1.77 26.47
CA LEU A 108 -22.55 1.65 25.18
C LEU A 108 -23.79 2.55 25.21
N GLY A 109 -23.88 3.49 24.27
CA GLY A 109 -24.93 4.50 24.23
C GLY A 109 -24.64 5.73 25.12
N GLY A 110 -25.68 6.54 25.37
CA GLY A 110 -25.60 7.81 26.06
C GLY A 110 -25.68 9.03 25.14
N ASP A 111 -25.31 10.20 25.65
CA ASP A 111 -25.42 11.48 24.97
C ASP A 111 -24.40 11.62 23.83
N VAL A 112 -24.90 11.75 22.60
CA VAL A 112 -24.06 12.03 21.44
C VAL A 112 -23.92 13.53 21.28
N THR A 113 -22.73 14.04 21.59
CA THR A 113 -22.42 15.46 21.50
C THR A 113 -21.83 15.83 20.13
N SER A 114 -22.04 17.08 19.70
CA SER A 114 -21.42 17.58 18.46
C SER A 114 -19.89 17.51 18.50
N GLN A 115 -19.30 17.76 19.66
CA GLN A 115 -17.85 17.71 19.90
C GLN A 115 -17.30 16.30 19.68
N ARG A 116 -18.02 15.28 20.15
CA ARG A 116 -17.65 13.87 19.95
C ARG A 116 -17.71 13.47 18.49
N LEU A 117 -18.73 13.94 17.76
CA LEU A 117 -18.87 13.65 16.33
C LEU A 117 -17.75 14.30 15.51
N ILE A 118 -17.38 15.54 15.85
CA ILE A 118 -16.26 16.25 15.22
C ILE A 118 -14.95 15.51 15.52
N SER A 119 -14.67 15.13 16.77
CA SER A 119 -13.45 14.39 17.11
C SER A 119 -13.39 13.03 16.40
N ALA A 120 -14.49 12.29 16.36
CA ALA A 120 -14.60 11.05 15.60
C ALA A 120 -14.34 11.26 14.10
N PHE A 121 -14.86 12.37 13.53
CA PHE A 121 -14.61 12.74 12.14
C PHE A 121 -13.12 13.01 11.89
N HIS A 122 -12.45 13.76 12.77
CA HIS A 122 -11.02 14.03 12.68
C HIS A 122 -10.18 12.74 12.69
N GLU A 123 -10.50 11.82 13.60
CA GLU A 123 -9.79 10.53 13.68
C GLU A 123 -10.08 9.64 12.47
N ALA A 124 -11.34 9.60 12.02
CA ALA A 124 -11.76 8.82 10.87
C ALA A 124 -11.10 9.33 9.58
N SER A 125 -10.98 10.66 9.41
CA SER A 125 -10.34 11.26 8.24
C SER A 125 -8.84 10.97 8.18
N LEU A 126 -8.15 10.95 9.33
CA LEU A 126 -6.75 10.51 9.41
C LEU A 126 -6.58 9.05 8.98
N LEU A 127 -7.45 8.16 9.46
CA LEU A 127 -7.42 6.74 9.10
C LEU A 127 -7.65 6.55 7.59
N VAL A 128 -8.63 7.26 7.02
CA VAL A 128 -8.90 7.26 5.56
C VAL A 128 -7.68 7.72 4.77
N ALA A 129 -7.07 8.84 5.18
CA ALA A 129 -5.89 9.37 4.51
C ALA A 129 -4.72 8.39 4.54
N LEU A 130 -4.47 7.74 5.68
CA LEU A 130 -3.45 6.68 5.79
C LEU A 130 -3.68 5.57 4.76
N ILE A 131 -4.91 5.03 4.70
CA ILE A 131 -5.24 3.97 3.73
C ILE A 131 -5.00 4.45 2.30
N LEU A 132 -5.46 5.65 1.96
CA LEU A 132 -5.39 6.17 0.60
C LEU A 132 -3.96 6.51 0.16
N ILE A 133 -3.09 7.00 1.05
CA ILE A 133 -1.67 7.25 0.75
C ILE A 133 -0.98 5.94 0.33
N PHE A 134 -1.13 4.88 1.12
CA PHE A 134 -0.52 3.57 0.81
C PHE A 134 -1.15 2.93 -0.44
N ALA A 135 -2.46 3.06 -0.59
CA ALA A 135 -3.17 2.56 -1.76
C ALA A 135 -2.70 3.26 -3.04
N ALA A 136 -2.56 4.59 -3.02
CA ALA A 136 -2.06 5.35 -4.16
C ALA A 136 -0.60 4.98 -4.49
N ALA A 137 0.27 4.86 -3.49
CA ALA A 137 1.65 4.43 -3.69
C ALA A 137 1.76 3.05 -4.35
N SER A 138 0.92 2.09 -3.90
CA SER A 138 0.87 0.73 -4.43
C SER A 138 0.22 0.65 -5.81
N ALA A 139 -0.71 1.55 -6.13
CA ALA A 139 -1.36 1.61 -7.44
C ALA A 139 -0.45 2.24 -8.51
N LEU A 140 0.38 3.21 -8.11
CA LEU A 140 1.29 3.94 -9.02
C LEU A 140 2.68 3.31 -9.12
N SER A 141 3.12 2.55 -8.12
CA SER A 141 4.38 1.81 -8.15
C SER A 141 4.15 0.34 -8.48
N ASN A 142 4.97 -0.24 -9.36
CA ASN A 142 4.96 -1.69 -9.60
C ASN A 142 5.84 -2.38 -8.53
N PRO A 143 5.27 -3.22 -7.64
CA PRO A 143 6.03 -3.82 -6.53
C PRO A 143 7.25 -4.64 -6.98
N HIS A 144 7.19 -5.26 -8.16
CA HIS A 144 8.32 -5.99 -8.74
C HIS A 144 9.48 -5.07 -9.14
N GLU A 145 9.19 -3.81 -9.46
CA GLU A 145 10.23 -2.83 -9.80
C GLU A 145 10.97 -2.35 -8.56
N PHE A 146 10.31 -2.29 -7.40
CA PHE A 146 10.94 -1.94 -6.12
C PHE A 146 12.10 -2.90 -5.79
N LEU A 147 11.88 -4.21 -5.97
CA LEU A 147 12.91 -5.24 -5.77
C LEU A 147 14.12 -5.09 -6.70
N ARG A 148 13.93 -4.47 -7.88
CA ARG A 148 15.02 -4.25 -8.83
C ARG A 148 15.90 -3.04 -8.49
N VAL A 149 15.45 -2.19 -7.57
CA VAL A 149 16.15 -0.97 -7.17
C VAL A 149 17.02 -1.16 -5.92
N LEU A 150 16.92 -2.32 -5.26
CA LEU A 150 17.74 -2.67 -4.08
C LEU A 150 19.23 -2.31 -4.27
N PRO A 151 19.89 -1.68 -3.28
CA PRO A 151 21.32 -1.36 -3.36
C PRO A 151 22.19 -2.58 -3.68
N ARG A 152 23.34 -2.37 -4.34
CA ARG A 152 24.25 -3.46 -4.74
C ARG A 152 24.71 -4.34 -3.57
N LYS A 153 24.85 -3.76 -2.37
CA LYS A 153 25.18 -4.48 -1.13
C LYS A 153 24.18 -5.60 -0.81
N TYR A 154 22.93 -5.46 -1.25
CA TYR A 154 21.85 -6.43 -1.02
C TYR A 154 21.53 -7.26 -2.27
N TYR A 155 22.49 -7.41 -3.18
CA TYR A 155 22.31 -8.17 -4.41
C TYR A 155 21.76 -9.59 -4.17
N GLY A 156 22.27 -10.30 -3.16
CA GLY A 156 21.79 -11.63 -2.81
C GLY A 156 20.31 -11.66 -2.43
N ILE A 157 19.84 -10.68 -1.65
CA ILE A 157 18.42 -10.55 -1.27
C ILE A 157 17.57 -10.26 -2.51
N GLY A 158 18.02 -9.36 -3.38
CA GLY A 158 17.31 -9.03 -4.62
C GLY A 158 17.19 -10.23 -5.57
N LEU A 159 18.29 -10.95 -5.78
CA LEU A 159 18.31 -12.16 -6.60
C LEU A 159 17.37 -13.24 -6.04
N ALA A 160 17.48 -13.53 -4.74
CA ALA A 160 16.63 -14.50 -4.07
C ALA A 160 15.15 -14.13 -4.18
N THR A 161 14.80 -12.86 -3.99
CA THR A 161 13.39 -12.41 -4.08
C THR A 161 12.86 -12.48 -5.51
N VAL A 162 13.68 -12.16 -6.51
CA VAL A 162 13.30 -12.29 -7.93
C VAL A 162 13.07 -13.76 -8.30
N ILE A 163 13.95 -14.66 -7.85
CA ILE A 163 13.78 -16.12 -8.03
C ILE A 163 12.52 -16.60 -7.31
N ALA A 164 12.31 -16.22 -6.05
CA ALA A 164 11.12 -16.59 -5.29
C ALA A 164 9.83 -16.11 -5.98
N SER A 165 9.82 -14.88 -6.50
CA SER A 165 8.68 -14.31 -7.23
C SER A 165 8.37 -15.05 -8.53
N SER A 166 9.35 -15.68 -9.18
CA SER A 166 9.13 -16.48 -10.40
C SER A 166 8.78 -17.94 -10.07
N VAL A 167 9.31 -18.49 -8.98
CA VAL A 167 9.05 -19.85 -8.51
C VAL A 167 7.64 -19.97 -7.89
N ALA A 168 7.15 -18.95 -7.17
CA ALA A 168 5.82 -18.99 -6.54
C ALA A 168 4.67 -19.40 -7.49
N PRO A 169 4.47 -18.77 -8.68
CA PRO A 169 3.44 -19.21 -9.61
C PRO A 169 3.71 -20.60 -10.19
N GLN A 170 4.97 -21.02 -10.30
CA GLN A 170 5.32 -22.36 -10.76
C GLN A 170 4.97 -23.42 -9.72
N SER A 171 5.24 -23.17 -8.43
CA SER A 171 4.85 -24.04 -7.32
C SER A 171 3.33 -24.21 -7.25
N ALA A 172 2.57 -23.12 -7.45
CA ALA A 172 1.11 -23.19 -7.52
C ALA A 172 0.62 -24.13 -8.64
N ARG A 173 1.24 -24.07 -9.82
CA ARG A 173 0.93 -24.98 -10.94
C ARG A 173 1.34 -26.43 -10.64
N SER A 174 2.49 -26.65 -10.01
CA SER A 174 2.92 -27.97 -9.55
C SER A 174 1.94 -28.58 -8.55
N ILE A 175 1.49 -27.81 -7.56
CA ILE A 175 0.44 -28.22 -6.62
C ILE A 175 -0.85 -28.62 -7.35
N GLN A 176 -1.27 -27.81 -8.34
CA GLN A 176 -2.45 -28.12 -9.15
C GLN A 176 -2.29 -29.42 -9.96
N ARG A 177 -1.12 -29.62 -10.60
CA ARG A 177 -0.80 -30.85 -11.34
C ARG A 177 -0.82 -32.09 -10.45
N VAL A 178 -0.16 -32.04 -9.30
CA VAL A 178 -0.13 -33.16 -8.34
C VAL A 178 -1.54 -33.45 -7.80
N ARG A 179 -2.32 -32.41 -7.47
CA ARG A 179 -3.72 -32.58 -7.06
C ARG A 179 -4.57 -33.24 -8.16
N ALA A 180 -4.40 -32.84 -9.42
CA ALA A 180 -5.11 -33.42 -10.56
C ALA A 180 -4.74 -34.89 -10.78
N ALA A 181 -3.44 -35.23 -10.79
CA ALA A 181 -2.98 -36.60 -10.96
C ALA A 181 -3.52 -37.55 -9.88
N ARG A 182 -3.61 -37.09 -8.63
CA ARG A 182 -4.20 -37.89 -7.55
C ARG A 182 -5.71 -38.06 -7.65
N ARG A 183 -6.42 -37.02 -8.11
CA ARG A 183 -7.86 -37.15 -8.40
C ARG A 183 -8.11 -38.23 -9.46
N LEU A 184 -7.25 -38.33 -10.47
CA LEU A 184 -7.31 -39.42 -11.46
C LEU A 184 -7.02 -40.81 -10.87
N ARG A 185 -6.30 -40.88 -9.75
CA ARG A 185 -6.04 -42.12 -9.00
C ARG A 185 -7.15 -42.45 -7.98
N GLY A 186 -8.26 -41.71 -7.99
CA GLY A 186 -9.36 -41.91 -7.04
C GLY A 186 -9.06 -41.46 -5.61
N GLU A 187 -7.95 -40.73 -5.38
CA GLU A 187 -7.59 -40.25 -4.05
C GLU A 187 -8.32 -38.95 -3.71
N ASN A 188 -8.99 -38.93 -2.56
CA ASN A 188 -9.64 -37.73 -2.04
C ASN A 188 -8.61 -36.66 -1.69
N SER A 189 -8.80 -35.45 -2.23
CA SER A 189 -7.84 -34.34 -2.11
C SER A 189 -7.96 -33.52 -0.81
N THR A 190 -8.85 -33.91 0.12
CA THR A 190 -9.22 -33.15 1.31
C THR A 190 -8.56 -33.68 2.59
N GLY A 191 -8.29 -32.78 3.55
CA GLY A 191 -7.80 -33.13 4.89
C GLY A 191 -6.29 -32.96 5.10
N ILE A 192 -5.86 -33.09 6.37
CA ILE A 192 -4.48 -32.81 6.80
C ILE A 192 -3.49 -33.81 6.19
N ALA A 193 -3.88 -35.09 6.05
CA ALA A 193 -3.08 -36.12 5.42
C ALA A 193 -2.78 -35.85 3.92
N SER A 194 -3.64 -35.08 3.25
CA SER A 194 -3.46 -34.68 1.85
C SER A 194 -2.24 -33.76 1.67
N TYR A 195 -1.88 -32.96 2.69
CA TYR A 195 -0.74 -32.04 2.63
C TYR A 195 0.58 -32.77 2.48
N ARG A 196 0.84 -33.85 3.25
CA ARG A 196 2.07 -34.63 3.10
C ARG A 196 2.18 -35.24 1.72
N LYS A 197 1.07 -35.78 1.21
CA LYS A 197 0.99 -36.41 -0.12
C LYS A 197 1.12 -35.41 -1.29
N VAL A 198 0.80 -34.12 -1.12
CA VAL A 198 1.04 -33.09 -2.16
C VAL A 198 2.41 -32.47 -1.97
N GLY A 199 2.75 -32.19 -0.71
CA GLY A 199 3.94 -31.48 -0.29
C GLY A 199 5.21 -32.23 -0.67
N ILE A 200 5.31 -33.54 -0.39
CA ILE A 200 6.52 -34.31 -0.70
C ILE A 200 6.87 -34.23 -2.20
N PRO A 201 5.97 -34.57 -3.14
CA PRO A 201 6.27 -34.46 -4.58
C PRO A 201 6.62 -33.03 -5.03
N VAL A 202 5.93 -32.02 -4.49
CA VAL A 202 6.19 -30.62 -4.84
C VAL A 202 7.52 -30.13 -4.30
N LEU A 203 7.94 -30.59 -3.12
CA LEU A 203 9.25 -30.29 -2.54
C LEU A 203 10.35 -30.97 -3.33
N GLU A 204 10.18 -32.24 -3.71
CA GLU A 204 11.10 -32.96 -4.59
C GLU A 204 11.28 -32.22 -5.93
N GLU A 205 10.18 -31.85 -6.60
CA GLU A 205 10.21 -31.09 -7.86
C GLU A 205 10.82 -29.68 -7.69
N SER A 206 10.76 -29.10 -6.48
CA SER A 206 11.37 -27.80 -6.17
C SER A 206 12.87 -27.93 -5.88
N LEU A 207 13.29 -29.03 -5.23
CA LEU A 207 14.70 -29.34 -4.98
C LEU A 207 15.44 -29.59 -6.29
N GLU A 208 14.90 -30.44 -7.16
CA GLU A 208 15.46 -30.71 -8.49
C GLU A 208 15.61 -29.40 -9.30
N ARG A 209 14.56 -28.59 -9.38
CA ARG A 209 14.62 -27.27 -10.04
C ARG A 209 15.63 -26.32 -9.43
N SER A 210 15.83 -26.36 -8.11
CA SER A 210 16.79 -25.49 -7.44
C SER A 210 18.22 -25.86 -7.80
N ILE A 211 18.50 -27.17 -7.97
CA ILE A 211 19.80 -27.69 -8.42
C ILE A 211 20.05 -27.28 -9.88
N ASP A 212 19.07 -27.48 -10.76
CA ASP A 212 19.17 -27.08 -12.18
C ASP A 212 19.35 -25.56 -12.33
N LEU A 213 18.59 -24.78 -11.56
CA LEU A 213 18.70 -23.33 -11.57
C LEU A 213 20.08 -22.89 -11.10
N ALA A 214 20.60 -23.47 -10.01
CA ALA A 214 21.93 -23.18 -9.48
C ALA A 214 23.02 -23.49 -10.52
N ALA A 215 22.99 -24.68 -11.14
CA ALA A 215 23.91 -25.06 -12.20
C ALA A 215 23.87 -24.07 -13.39
N SER A 216 22.66 -23.64 -13.78
CA SER A 216 22.49 -22.67 -14.87
C SER A 216 22.92 -21.23 -14.52
N LEU A 217 22.97 -20.89 -13.23
CA LEU A 217 23.46 -19.59 -12.74
C LEU A 217 24.98 -19.60 -12.70
N GLU A 218 25.58 -20.68 -12.20
CA GLU A 218 27.03 -20.88 -12.18
C GLU A 218 27.62 -20.90 -13.59
N SER A 219 26.99 -21.61 -14.54
CA SER A 219 27.44 -21.63 -15.94
C SER A 219 27.39 -20.27 -16.63
N ARG A 220 26.53 -19.36 -16.14
CA ARG A 220 26.42 -17.97 -16.61
C ARG A 220 27.35 -17.00 -15.86
N GLY A 221 28.14 -17.49 -14.91
CA GLY A 221 29.07 -16.69 -14.11
C GLY A 221 28.41 -15.86 -13.01
N TYR A 222 27.21 -16.23 -12.55
CA TYR A 222 26.60 -15.59 -11.37
C TYR A 222 27.48 -15.84 -10.13
N GLY A 223 27.76 -14.78 -9.37
CA GLY A 223 28.58 -14.86 -8.15
C GLY A 223 30.09 -14.70 -8.38
N TYR A 224 30.57 -14.77 -9.63
CA TYR A 224 31.99 -14.57 -9.96
C TYR A 224 32.43 -13.10 -9.82
N PHE A 225 31.56 -12.16 -10.25
CA PHE A 225 31.88 -10.73 -10.22
C PHE A 225 31.29 -10.04 -8.98
N PRO A 226 32.08 -9.26 -8.21
CA PRO A 226 31.58 -8.53 -7.03
C PRO A 226 30.64 -7.37 -7.40
N ASN A 227 30.72 -6.88 -8.65
CA ASN A 227 29.93 -5.75 -9.14
C ASN A 227 29.23 -6.08 -10.47
N PRO A 228 28.13 -6.86 -10.44
CA PRO A 228 27.38 -7.17 -11.66
C PRO A 228 26.73 -5.90 -12.25
N SER A 229 26.77 -5.79 -13.58
CA SER A 229 26.11 -4.72 -14.32
C SER A 229 24.58 -4.96 -14.38
N ARG A 230 23.79 -3.89 -14.58
CA ARG A 230 22.33 -3.98 -14.70
C ARG A 230 21.93 -3.75 -16.16
N TYR A 231 21.22 -4.70 -16.75
CA TYR A 231 20.77 -4.59 -18.14
C TYR A 231 19.79 -3.43 -18.40
N ARG A 232 18.95 -3.09 -17.41
CA ARG A 232 18.01 -1.94 -17.48
C ARG A 232 17.94 -1.20 -16.14
N PRO A 233 18.89 -0.28 -15.87
CA PRO A 233 18.83 0.53 -14.66
C PRO A 233 17.67 1.52 -14.74
N HIS A 234 16.95 1.69 -13.64
CA HIS A 234 16.06 2.83 -13.45
C HIS A 234 16.93 3.99 -12.99
N ILE A 235 16.95 5.06 -13.78
CA ILE A 235 17.75 6.26 -13.50
C ILE A 235 16.81 7.28 -12.88
N TRP A 236 17.22 7.84 -11.74
CA TRP A 236 16.51 8.95 -11.12
C TRP A 236 16.63 10.19 -12.00
N ARG A 237 15.52 10.81 -12.38
CA ARG A 237 15.51 11.98 -13.29
C ARG A 237 15.16 13.27 -12.56
N LEU A 238 15.54 14.42 -13.13
CA LEU A 238 15.26 15.74 -12.54
C LEU A 238 13.76 16.01 -12.31
N ARG A 239 12.89 15.42 -13.14
CA ARG A 239 11.43 15.49 -12.92
C ARG A 239 10.97 14.88 -11.60
N GLU A 240 11.65 13.83 -11.12
CA GLU A 240 11.33 13.15 -9.86
C GLU A 240 11.81 13.98 -8.68
N THR A 241 12.99 14.61 -8.77
CA THR A 241 13.41 15.58 -7.74
C THR A 241 12.46 16.77 -7.68
N LEU A 242 12.04 17.31 -8.82
CA LEU A 242 11.10 18.44 -8.86
C LEU A 242 9.72 18.06 -8.32
N ALA A 243 9.21 16.88 -8.66
CA ALA A 243 7.93 16.41 -8.16
C ALA A 243 7.96 16.07 -6.64
N LEU A 244 9.09 15.61 -6.10
CA LEU A 244 9.26 15.38 -4.66
C LEU A 244 9.56 16.66 -3.86
N ALA A 245 10.13 17.69 -4.51
CA ALA A 245 10.41 18.94 -3.84
C ALA A 245 9.14 19.57 -3.24
N GLY A 246 8.00 19.50 -3.95
CA GLY A 246 6.72 20.01 -3.46
C GLY A 246 6.31 19.49 -2.07
N PRO A 247 6.10 18.17 -1.88
CA PRO A 247 5.72 17.62 -0.58
C PRO A 247 6.84 17.79 0.47
N ILE A 248 8.12 17.77 0.09
CA ILE A 248 9.24 18.02 1.02
C ILE A 248 9.21 19.47 1.53
N TYR A 249 9.02 20.46 0.66
CA TYR A 249 8.89 21.86 1.06
C TYR A 249 7.67 22.07 1.95
N ALA A 250 6.55 21.40 1.68
CA ALA A 250 5.38 21.44 2.55
C ALA A 250 5.67 20.87 3.94
N LEU A 251 6.44 19.78 4.04
CA LEU A 251 6.89 19.21 5.31
C LEU A 251 7.83 20.16 6.07
N ILE A 252 8.80 20.76 5.39
CA ILE A 252 9.73 21.72 6.00
C ILE A 252 8.94 22.95 6.50
N PHE A 253 8.02 23.45 5.70
CA PHE A 253 7.17 24.60 6.05
C PHE A 253 6.29 24.31 7.27
N LEU A 254 5.69 23.11 7.36
CA LEU A 254 4.94 22.65 8.53
C LEU A 254 5.80 22.64 9.80
N LEU A 255 7.06 22.18 9.70
CA LEU A 255 7.97 22.08 10.84
C LEU A 255 8.49 23.46 11.31
N LEU A 256 8.74 24.39 10.39
CA LEU A 256 9.28 25.71 10.73
C LEU A 256 8.21 26.68 11.25
N LEU A 257 6.98 26.57 10.77
CA LEU A 257 5.89 27.49 11.09
C LEU A 257 4.66 26.72 11.58
N PRO A 258 4.66 26.22 12.83
CA PRO A 258 3.56 25.41 13.37
C PRO A 258 2.24 26.19 13.53
N ALA A 259 2.28 27.52 13.47
CA ALA A 259 1.12 28.40 13.65
C ALA A 259 0.41 28.79 12.32
N VAL A 260 0.75 28.14 11.20
CA VAL A 260 0.11 28.46 9.92
C VAL A 260 -1.34 27.99 9.90
N SER A 261 -2.21 28.80 9.31
CA SER A 261 -3.62 28.41 9.10
C SER A 261 -3.73 27.07 8.36
N GLY A 262 -4.49 26.13 8.91
CA GLY A 262 -4.66 24.79 8.34
C GLY A 262 -5.22 24.79 6.91
N VAL A 263 -5.90 25.87 6.50
CA VAL A 263 -6.46 26.04 5.14
C VAL A 263 -5.35 26.28 4.12
N LEU A 264 -4.40 27.18 4.41
CA LEU A 264 -3.27 27.44 3.51
C LEU A 264 -2.41 26.18 3.34
N LEU A 265 -2.18 25.46 4.44
CA LEU A 265 -1.41 24.22 4.43
C LEU A 265 -2.14 23.13 3.63
N ALA A 266 -3.46 22.98 3.82
CA ALA A 266 -4.26 22.04 3.05
C ALA A 266 -4.24 22.34 1.54
N GLY A 267 -4.33 23.62 1.15
CA GLY A 267 -4.26 24.05 -0.25
C GLY A 267 -2.90 23.78 -0.90
N LEU A 268 -1.81 24.12 -0.20
CA LEU A 268 -0.44 23.87 -0.66
C LEU A 268 -0.19 22.37 -0.83
N LEU A 269 -0.65 21.55 0.14
CA LEU A 269 -0.54 20.10 0.06
C LEU A 269 -1.34 19.51 -1.09
N LEU A 270 -2.56 19.98 -1.35
CA LEU A 270 -3.36 19.48 -2.47
C LEU A 270 -2.59 19.66 -3.78
N PHE A 271 -1.98 20.83 -3.99
CA PHE A 271 -1.14 21.08 -5.15
C PHE A 271 0.10 20.18 -5.15
N ALA A 272 0.82 20.09 -4.03
CA ALA A 272 2.04 19.27 -3.89
C ALA A 272 1.81 17.77 -4.09
N VAL A 273 0.61 17.26 -3.76
CA VAL A 273 0.22 15.86 -3.93
C VAL A 273 -0.06 15.57 -5.42
N ILE A 274 -0.58 16.54 -6.17
CA ILE A 274 -0.96 16.39 -7.59
C ILE A 274 0.20 16.64 -8.56
N THR A 275 1.26 17.35 -8.15
CA THR A 275 2.43 17.68 -9.00
C THR A 275 3.00 16.51 -9.81
N PRO A 276 3.09 15.25 -9.31
CA PRO A 276 3.65 14.15 -10.11
C PRO A 276 2.76 13.73 -11.29
N GLY A 277 1.48 14.12 -11.27
CA GLY A 277 0.53 13.93 -12.36
C GLY A 277 0.64 14.99 -13.46
N LEU A 278 1.09 16.20 -13.10
CA LEU A 278 1.25 17.32 -14.04
C LEU A 278 2.60 17.31 -14.75
N ILE A 279 3.64 16.79 -14.10
CA ILE A 279 5.02 16.77 -14.61
C ILE A 279 5.26 15.60 -15.60
N SER A 280 4.28 14.72 -15.80
CA SER A 280 4.42 13.48 -16.57
C SER A 280 3.73 13.49 -17.92
#